data_AF-A0A3D1BCA2-F1
#
_entry.id   AF-A0A3D1BCA2-F1
#
_cell.length_a   1.000
_cell.length_b   1.000
_cell.length_c   1.000
_cell.angle_alpha   90.00
_cell.angle_beta   90.00
_cell.angle_gamma   90.00
#
_symmetry.space_group_name_H-M   'P 1'
#
loop_
_entity.id
_entity.type
_entity.pdbx_description
1 polymer ?
#
loop_
_entity_poly.entity_id
_entity_poly.type
_entity_poly.pdbx_seq_one_letter_code
_entity_poly.pdbx_strand_id
1 'polypeptide(L)'
;GGLFDFLGGCGFTPTTADEAGVRLALESLQDNGGPTRTVALREPFEDSPYFDPIDMGGVLCPDTDQRGNPRDDRQCDPGAFEF
;
A
#
# COMPACT_ATOMS: atom_id res chain seq x y z
N GLY A 1 -12.17 7.21 -10.50
CA GLY A 1 -12.57 8.33 -9.63
C GLY A 1 -13.93 8.04 -9.03
N GLY A 2 -13.97 7.70 -7.74
CA GLY A 2 -15.21 7.42 -6.99
C GLY A 2 -15.54 8.56 -6.03
N LEU A 3 -16.85 8.77 -5.81
CA LEU A 3 -17.41 9.82 -4.97
C LEU A 3 -17.09 9.55 -3.48
N PHE A 4 -16.28 10.39 -2.85
CA PHE A 4 -16.02 10.38 -1.41
C PHE A 4 -17.12 11.16 -0.69
N ASP A 5 -17.80 10.54 0.27
CA ASP A 5 -18.94 11.14 0.98
C ASP A 5 -18.47 12.25 1.94
N PHE A 6 -18.95 13.48 1.71
CA PHE A 6 -18.47 14.74 2.30
C PHE A 6 -19.15 15.12 3.64
N LEU A 7 -20.03 14.28 4.17
CA LEU A 7 -20.92 14.68 5.27
C LEU A 7 -20.31 14.46 6.67
N GLY A 8 -19.13 15.02 6.96
CA GLY A 8 -18.49 14.78 8.27
C GLY A 8 -17.25 15.56 8.68
N GLY A 9 -16.82 16.61 7.96
CA GLY A 9 -15.85 17.59 8.47
C GLY A 9 -14.35 17.24 8.42
N CYS A 10 -13.97 16.02 8.05
CA CYS A 10 -12.58 15.65 7.73
C CYS A 10 -12.46 15.39 6.22
N GLY A 11 -12.37 16.45 5.41
CA GLY A 11 -12.19 16.33 3.97
C GLY A 11 -10.75 15.91 3.63
N PHE A 12 -10.61 14.93 2.73
CA PHE A 12 -9.33 14.65 2.08
C PHE A 12 -9.17 15.58 0.88
N THR A 13 -8.05 16.28 0.78
CA THR A 13 -7.64 16.96 -0.45
C THR A 13 -6.76 15.97 -1.20
N PRO A 14 -7.28 15.23 -2.19
CA PRO A 14 -6.47 14.25 -2.91
C PRO A 14 -5.32 14.95 -3.62
N THR A 15 -4.12 14.47 -3.38
CA THR A 15 -2.90 14.79 -4.12
C THR A 15 -2.71 13.77 -5.26
N THR A 16 -1.63 13.90 -6.04
CA THR A 16 -1.37 13.05 -7.21
C THR A 16 -1.21 11.56 -6.89
N ALA A 17 -0.98 11.21 -5.63
CA ALA A 17 -0.66 9.87 -5.16
C ALA A 17 -1.76 9.23 -4.29
N ASP A 18 -2.83 9.96 -3.98
CA ASP A 18 -3.90 9.43 -3.15
C ASP A 18 -4.84 8.56 -3.99
N GLU A 19 -4.80 7.26 -3.76
CA GLU A 19 -5.76 6.32 -4.34
C GLU A 19 -6.81 5.89 -3.33
N ALA A 20 -8.08 5.92 -3.74
CA ALA A 20 -9.16 5.43 -2.89
C ALA A 20 -10.29 4.79 -3.71
N GLY A 21 -11.07 3.93 -3.05
CA GLY A 21 -11.94 2.96 -3.72
C GLY A 21 -11.21 1.74 -4.29
N VAL A 22 -9.90 1.65 -4.05
CA VAL A 22 -9.02 0.53 -4.43
C VAL A 22 -9.21 -0.64 -3.48
N ARG A 23 -9.20 -1.87 -4.01
CA ARG A 23 -9.21 -3.10 -3.22
C ARG A 23 -7.86 -3.78 -3.33
N LEU A 24 -7.21 -3.96 -2.19
CA LEU A 24 -5.98 -4.75 -2.08
C LEU A 24 -6.32 -6.17 -1.64
N ALA A 25 -5.66 -7.16 -2.23
CA ALA A 25 -5.69 -8.53 -1.74
C ALA A 25 -4.69 -8.64 -0.58
N LEU A 26 -5.18 -8.91 0.63
CA LEU A 26 -4.37 -8.92 1.85
C LEU A 26 -4.38 -10.31 2.51
N GLU A 27 -3.25 -10.69 3.07
CA GLU A 27 -3.11 -11.80 4.01
C GLU A 27 -3.63 -11.43 5.40
N SER A 28 -3.64 -12.39 6.33
CA SER A 28 -3.95 -12.11 7.73
C SER A 28 -2.81 -11.38 8.45
N LEU A 29 -3.12 -10.63 9.52
CA LEU A 29 -2.10 -10.06 10.40
C LEU A 29 -1.32 -11.19 11.08
N GLN A 30 -0.03 -11.30 10.78
CA GLN A 30 0.80 -12.40 11.24
C GLN A 30 2.25 -11.95 11.49
N ASP A 31 3.03 -12.85 12.10
CA ASP A 31 4.47 -12.64 12.22
C ASP A 31 5.13 -12.92 10.86
N ASN A 32 5.54 -11.85 10.19
CA ASN A 32 6.24 -11.90 8.90
C ASN A 32 7.74 -11.57 9.06
N GLY A 33 8.26 -11.65 10.29
CA GLY A 33 9.58 -11.16 10.67
C GLY A 33 9.57 -9.67 11.06
N GLY A 34 10.56 -9.25 11.84
CA GLY A 34 10.72 -7.87 12.30
C GLY A 34 10.16 -7.61 13.72
N PRO A 35 10.12 -6.33 14.15
CA PRO A 35 9.74 -5.96 15.52
C PRO A 35 8.22 -5.99 15.77
N THR A 36 7.40 -6.10 14.71
CA THR A 36 5.93 -6.07 14.79
C THR A 36 5.31 -7.06 13.82
N ARG A 37 4.07 -7.50 14.09
CA ARG A 37 3.27 -8.27 13.12
C ARG A 37 2.82 -7.35 11.99
N THR A 38 2.81 -7.85 10.76
CA THR A 38 2.40 -7.09 9.58
C THR A 38 1.32 -7.82 8.78
N VAL A 39 0.65 -7.08 7.90
CA VAL A 39 -0.26 -7.62 6.88
C VAL A 39 0.50 -7.57 5.56
N ALA A 40 0.64 -8.72 4.90
CA ALA A 40 1.23 -8.80 3.57
C ALA A 40 0.13 -8.68 2.50
N LEU A 41 0.50 -8.27 1.29
CA LEU A 41 -0.34 -8.50 0.10
C LEU A 41 -0.46 -10.02 -0.16
N ARG A 42 -1.51 -10.49 -0.83
CA ARG A 42 -1.70 -11.91 -1.13
C ARG A 42 -1.40 -12.21 -2.59
N GLU A 43 -0.55 -13.20 -2.87
CA GLU A 43 -0.37 -13.76 -4.23
C GLU A 43 -1.56 -14.69 -4.61
N PRO A 44 -2.02 -14.81 -5.88
CA PRO A 44 -1.44 -14.30 -7.13
C PRO A 44 -2.26 -13.22 -7.87
N PHE A 45 -1.61 -12.08 -8.06
CA PHE A 45 -1.52 -11.10 -9.17
C PHE A 45 -2.54 -10.93 -10.32
N GLU A 46 -3.43 -11.87 -10.66
CA GLU A 46 -4.32 -11.67 -11.83
C GLU A 46 -5.58 -10.84 -11.49
N ASP A 47 -6.10 -10.99 -10.27
CA ASP A 47 -7.29 -10.28 -9.78
C ASP A 47 -6.96 -9.17 -8.77
N SER A 48 -5.66 -8.92 -8.51
CA SER A 48 -5.19 -7.78 -7.72
C SER A 48 -4.57 -6.77 -8.68
N PRO A 49 -5.36 -5.89 -9.32
CA PRO A 49 -4.89 -4.94 -10.34
C PRO A 49 -3.90 -3.87 -9.82
N TYR A 50 -3.37 -4.05 -8.61
CA TYR A 50 -2.70 -3.05 -7.79
C TYR A 50 -1.49 -3.65 -7.06
N PHE A 51 -0.72 -4.51 -7.73
CA PHE A 51 0.62 -4.86 -7.25
C PHE A 51 1.61 -3.67 -7.35
N ASP A 52 1.18 -2.59 -8.01
CA ASP A 52 1.92 -1.35 -8.14
C ASP A 52 0.90 -0.21 -8.24
N PRO A 53 0.05 -0.01 -7.20
CA PRO A 53 -1.09 0.90 -7.31
C PRO A 53 -0.63 2.34 -7.43
N ILE A 54 0.47 2.65 -6.75
CA ILE A 54 0.83 4.02 -6.50
C ILE A 54 1.91 4.37 -7.49
N ASP A 55 1.51 4.91 -8.63
CA ASP A 55 2.36 5.75 -9.49
C ASP A 55 2.77 7.00 -8.67
N MET A 56 3.60 6.80 -7.65
CA MET A 56 4.21 7.82 -6.80
C MET A 56 5.23 8.65 -7.59
N GLY A 57 5.36 8.44 -8.91
CA GLY A 57 6.49 8.91 -9.68
C GLY A 57 7.82 8.46 -9.09
N GLY A 58 7.89 7.32 -8.40
CA GLY A 58 9.11 6.73 -7.84
C GLY A 58 9.91 7.55 -6.81
N VAL A 59 9.36 8.67 -6.29
CA VAL A 59 10.17 9.67 -5.56
C VAL A 59 10.05 9.63 -4.02
N LEU A 60 9.07 8.92 -3.44
CA LEU A 60 8.78 9.01 -1.99
C LEU A 60 8.69 7.67 -1.25
N CYS A 61 9.33 6.63 -1.77
CA CYS A 61 9.26 5.31 -1.15
C CYS A 61 10.30 5.21 -0.04
N PRO A 62 9.92 4.83 1.19
CA PRO A 62 10.89 4.60 2.25
C PRO A 62 11.84 3.47 1.83
N ASP A 63 13.14 3.62 2.12
CA ASP A 63 14.19 2.67 1.73
C ASP A 63 13.92 1.22 2.20
N THR A 64 13.20 1.05 3.32
CA THR A 64 12.85 -0.26 3.85
C THR A 64 11.39 -0.33 4.30
N ASP A 65 10.84 -1.55 4.33
CA ASP A 65 9.59 -1.86 5.03
C ASP A 65 9.76 -1.84 6.57
N GLN A 66 8.71 -2.13 7.33
CA GLN A 66 8.76 -2.09 8.80
C GLN A 66 9.54 -3.25 9.42
N ARG A 67 9.96 -4.23 8.61
CA ARG A 67 10.81 -5.36 9.00
C ARG A 67 12.29 -5.04 8.78
N GLY A 68 12.59 -3.97 8.05
CA GLY A 68 13.93 -3.59 7.63
C GLY A 68 14.35 -4.22 6.30
N ASN A 69 13.42 -4.82 5.56
CA ASN A 69 13.71 -5.34 4.22
C ASN A 69 13.76 -4.19 3.22
N PRO A 70 14.76 -4.15 2.30
CA PRO A 70 14.85 -3.11 1.28
C PRO A 70 13.64 -3.07 0.36
N ARG A 71 13.26 -1.87 -0.08
CA ARG A 71 12.29 -1.63 -1.16
C ARG A 71 13.00 -1.38 -2.49
N ASP A 72 13.72 -2.40 -2.96
CA ASP A 72 14.67 -2.26 -4.08
C ASP A 72 14.02 -2.22 -5.46
N ASP A 73 12.77 -2.70 -5.57
CA ASP A 73 12.03 -2.72 -6.83
C ASP A 73 11.38 -1.37 -7.19
N ARG A 74 11.35 -0.43 -6.23
CA ARG A 74 10.73 0.89 -6.33
C ARG A 74 9.25 0.87 -6.74
N GLN A 75 8.55 -0.24 -6.48
CA GLN A 75 7.10 -0.39 -6.70
C GLN A 75 6.29 0.03 -5.47
N CYS A 76 6.94 0.10 -4.30
CA CYS A 76 6.42 0.77 -3.11
C CYS A 76 5.08 0.18 -2.66
N ASP A 77 5.12 -1.13 -2.37
CA ASP A 77 3.96 -1.89 -1.93
C ASP A 77 3.18 -1.14 -0.84
N PRO A 78 1.85 -0.99 -0.98
CA PRO A 78 1.05 -0.31 0.02
C PRO A 78 1.13 -1.06 1.35
N GLY A 79 1.65 -0.39 2.37
CA GLY A 79 1.62 -0.86 3.75
C GLY A 79 3.00 -1.12 4.35
N ALA A 80 3.05 -2.10 5.26
CA ALA A 80 4.18 -2.33 6.17
C ALA A 80 5.13 -3.45 5.73
N PHE A 81 4.83 -4.12 4.62
CA PHE A 81 5.50 -5.32 4.13
C PHE A 81 5.86 -5.12 2.66
N GLU A 82 7.09 -5.48 2.30
CA GLU A 82 7.58 -5.59 0.91
C GLU A 82 7.67 -7.06 0.46
N PHE A 83 7.29 -7.39 -0.77
CA PHE A 83 7.49 -8.72 -1.35
C PHE A 83 8.92 -9.05 -1.78
#